data_AF-A0A2J6S9S0-F1
#
_entry.id   AF-A0A2J6S9S0-F1
#
_cell.length_a   1.000
_cell.length_b   1.000
_cell.length_c   1.000
_cell.angle_alpha   90.00
_cell.angle_beta   90.00
_cell.angle_gamma   90.00
#
_symmetry.space_group_name_H-M   'P 1'
#
loop_
_entity.id
_entity.type
_entity.pdbx_description
1 polymer ?
#
loop_
_entity_poly.entity_id
_entity_poly.type
_entity_poly.pdbx_seq_one_letter_code
_entity_poly.pdbx_strand_id
1 'polypeptide(L)'
;MVSLRSGKAVNGSSTSKKSESSQKPKPQQKANISKKRKAETEAPEEDKENEVRPSTPPPKPKAPAPPLGDSELANMPGYERTPGRVGPIKPEDRNCRPNIEPFKGPKGKKVRKTAWEKDEEFKQFAREHEDHPFHELYVCFDKGPKGSPTYDKSGFELDWNAVAHWMEPQTYNKAKIMRGMDRAVDKAQEDAKKMAAIFFEKGEAPERPEFSNGKNYWKDRVSKDLNVPWHRVEVEHFKEWEKKGFKKARRGEYENFSEQESKGMTRLLIGASLRK
;
A
#
# COMPACT_ATOMS: atom_id res chain seq x y z
N MET A 1 58.55 -36.44 9.15
CA MET A 1 59.75 -36.25 8.30
C MET A 1 59.34 -35.45 7.07
N VAL A 2 60.08 -34.35 6.82
CA VAL A 2 60.16 -33.53 5.58
C VAL A 2 58.88 -32.76 5.18
N SER A 3 58.83 -31.46 4.91
CA SER A 3 59.74 -30.30 5.09
C SER A 3 58.93 -29.05 4.73
N LEU A 4 59.05 -28.00 5.54
CA LEU A 4 58.63 -26.62 5.24
C LEU A 4 59.61 -25.95 4.25
N ARG A 5 59.11 -25.06 3.39
CA ARG A 5 59.83 -23.90 2.79
C ARG A 5 58.76 -22.81 2.58
N SER A 6 58.75 -21.61 3.19
CA SER A 6 59.76 -20.62 3.60
C SER A 6 60.52 -19.96 2.44
N GLY A 7 60.46 -18.62 2.40
CA GLY A 7 61.27 -17.70 1.59
C GLY A 7 60.43 -16.89 0.59
N LYS A 8 59.95 -15.65 0.79
CA LYS A 8 60.44 -14.40 1.44
C LYS A 8 61.27 -13.50 0.49
N ALA A 9 60.65 -12.36 0.14
CA ALA A 9 61.19 -11.00 -0.13
C ALA A 9 62.20 -10.85 -1.30
N VAL A 10 62.37 -9.70 -1.98
CA VAL A 10 62.83 -8.41 -1.44
C VAL A 10 62.53 -7.23 -2.40
N ASN A 11 61.96 -6.18 -1.81
CA ASN A 11 62.18 -4.72 -1.87
C ASN A 11 62.71 -3.96 -3.10
N GLY A 12 62.18 -2.72 -3.21
CA GLY A 12 62.90 -1.49 -3.59
C GLY A 12 61.90 -0.37 -3.91
N SER A 13 61.34 0.39 -2.96
CA SER A 13 61.89 1.52 -2.16
C SER A 13 62.23 2.79 -2.96
N SER A 14 61.47 3.87 -2.73
CA SER A 14 61.95 5.21 -2.31
C SER A 14 60.75 6.20 -2.27
N THR A 15 60.25 6.61 -1.09
CA THR A 15 60.59 7.84 -0.29
C THR A 15 60.31 9.16 -1.02
N SER A 16 59.69 10.23 -0.50
CA SER A 16 59.42 10.78 0.85
C SER A 16 58.62 12.11 0.66
N LYS A 17 57.71 12.59 1.53
CA LYS A 17 57.87 13.52 2.69
C LYS A 17 56.42 13.93 3.09
N LYS A 18 55.92 13.73 4.32
CA LYS A 18 56.07 14.50 5.58
C LYS A 18 55.46 15.92 5.59
N SER A 19 54.32 16.08 6.28
CA SER A 19 54.10 17.19 7.25
C SER A 19 52.94 16.87 8.21
N GLU A 20 53.21 17.12 9.50
CA GLU A 20 52.32 17.06 10.66
C GLU A 20 51.40 18.27 10.72
N SER A 21 50.19 18.11 11.30
CA SER A 21 49.65 19.10 12.24
C SER A 21 48.49 18.52 13.05
N SER A 22 48.68 18.58 14.36
CA SER A 22 47.79 18.18 15.44
C SER A 22 46.69 19.21 15.67
N GLN A 23 45.46 18.79 16.02
CA GLN A 23 44.64 19.44 17.07
C GLN A 23 43.33 18.67 17.36
N LYS A 24 43.26 18.12 18.58
CA LYS A 24 42.00 17.88 19.32
C LYS A 24 41.62 19.17 20.04
N PRO A 25 40.33 19.37 20.35
CA PRO A 25 39.98 19.84 21.69
C PRO A 25 38.95 18.96 22.41
N LYS A 26 39.09 18.95 23.73
CA LYS A 26 38.25 18.31 24.76
C LYS A 26 37.00 19.16 25.09
N PRO A 27 36.03 18.61 25.85
CA PRO A 27 34.70 19.19 26.08
C PRO A 27 34.68 20.20 27.24
N GLN A 28 33.76 21.16 27.20
CA GLN A 28 33.45 22.04 28.34
C GLN A 28 31.96 21.99 28.70
N GLN A 29 31.75 22.04 30.02
CA GLN A 29 30.50 21.92 30.76
C GLN A 29 29.88 23.29 31.10
N LYS A 30 28.55 23.26 31.35
CA LYS A 30 27.71 24.11 32.23
C LYS A 30 27.38 25.56 31.81
N ALA A 31 26.08 25.87 31.71
CA ALA A 31 25.32 26.56 32.77
C ALA A 31 23.85 26.82 32.35
N ASN A 32 22.91 26.62 33.30
CA ASN A 32 21.53 27.11 33.29
C ASN A 32 21.48 28.64 33.10
N ILE A 33 20.46 29.17 32.42
CA ILE A 33 19.73 30.40 32.81
C ILE A 33 18.37 30.50 32.08
N SER A 34 17.38 30.83 32.89
CA SER A 34 15.97 31.16 32.70
C SER A 34 15.62 32.36 31.78
N LYS A 35 14.37 32.38 31.29
CA LYS A 35 13.39 33.52 31.13
C LYS A 35 12.71 33.48 29.73
N LYS A 36 11.39 33.24 29.61
CA LYS A 36 10.19 34.09 29.90
C LYS A 36 9.91 35.11 28.78
N ARG A 37 8.79 34.94 28.05
CA ARG A 37 7.76 35.94 27.62
C ARG A 37 6.80 35.27 26.60
N LYS A 38 5.48 35.07 26.83
CA LYS A 38 4.31 35.96 27.02
C LYS A 38 3.81 36.60 25.71
N ALA A 39 2.56 36.28 25.31
CA ALA A 39 1.48 37.26 25.03
C ALA A 39 0.18 36.56 24.59
N GLU A 40 -0.81 36.52 25.49
CA GLU A 40 -2.24 36.60 25.16
C GLU A 40 -2.58 38.07 24.85
N THR A 41 -3.57 38.31 24.00
CA THR A 41 -4.35 39.57 24.01
C THR A 41 -5.76 39.29 23.50
N GLU A 42 -6.74 39.50 24.37
CA GLU A 42 -8.18 39.55 24.10
C GLU A 42 -8.62 40.98 23.72
N ALA A 43 -9.71 41.04 22.92
CA ALA A 43 -10.85 41.99 22.96
C ALA A 43 -10.60 43.49 22.66
N PRO A 44 -11.63 44.31 22.25
CA PRO A 44 -13.06 44.17 22.57
C PRO A 44 -14.11 44.52 21.47
N GLU A 45 -15.37 44.36 21.87
CA GLU A 45 -16.66 44.66 21.22
C GLU A 45 -16.95 46.17 21.01
N GLU A 46 -17.89 46.49 20.11
CA GLU A 46 -19.03 47.37 20.42
C GLU A 46 -20.15 47.29 19.34
N ASP A 47 -21.37 47.55 19.80
CA ASP A 47 -22.72 47.32 19.24
C ASP A 47 -23.15 48.19 18.03
N LYS A 48 -24.19 47.72 17.30
CA LYS A 48 -25.43 48.51 17.03
C LYS A 48 -26.57 47.75 16.30
N GLU A 49 -27.72 47.80 16.97
CA GLU A 49 -29.12 48.04 16.53
C GLU A 49 -29.93 47.11 15.61
N ASN A 50 -31.20 46.99 16.03
CA ASN A 50 -32.32 46.17 15.58
C ASN A 50 -32.92 46.59 14.21
N GLU A 51 -33.44 45.61 13.47
CA GLU A 51 -34.77 45.72 12.84
C GLU A 51 -35.43 44.34 12.67
N VAL A 52 -36.72 44.27 13.03
CA VAL A 52 -37.57 43.07 13.10
C VAL A 52 -38.25 42.81 11.76
N ARG A 53 -38.16 41.58 11.21
CA ARG A 53 -39.14 41.03 10.26
C ARG A 53 -39.34 39.52 10.46
N PRO A 54 -40.56 38.98 10.24
CA PRO A 54 -40.97 37.70 10.81
C PRO A 54 -40.48 36.47 10.04
N SER A 55 -40.26 35.44 10.85
CA SER A 55 -39.83 34.08 10.56
C SER A 55 -40.50 33.42 9.35
N THR A 56 -39.68 32.99 8.39
CA THR A 56 -39.96 31.79 7.58
C THR A 56 -38.79 30.84 7.78
N PRO A 57 -38.98 29.60 8.29
CA PRO A 57 -37.87 28.68 8.47
C PRO A 57 -37.31 28.28 7.10
N PRO A 58 -35.98 28.35 6.89
CA PRO A 58 -35.39 27.85 5.65
C PRO A 58 -35.62 26.34 5.53
N PRO A 59 -35.88 25.81 4.32
CA PRO A 59 -36.00 24.38 4.12
C PRO A 59 -34.71 23.71 4.58
N LYS A 60 -34.84 22.73 5.49
CA LYS A 60 -33.72 21.91 5.96
C LYS A 60 -32.87 21.48 4.76
N PRO A 61 -31.56 21.75 4.72
CA PRO A 61 -30.70 21.11 3.74
C PRO A 61 -30.85 19.60 3.96
N LYS A 62 -31.36 18.94 2.92
CA LYS A 62 -31.44 17.48 2.84
C LYS A 62 -30.01 16.99 3.09
N ALA A 63 -29.76 16.39 4.25
CA ALA A 63 -28.45 15.84 4.57
C ALA A 63 -28.04 14.96 3.38
N PRO A 64 -26.81 15.10 2.85
CA PRO A 64 -26.34 14.19 1.82
C PRO A 64 -26.45 12.79 2.40
N ALA A 65 -27.14 11.91 1.69
CA ALA A 65 -27.17 10.50 2.05
C ALA A 65 -25.72 10.04 2.26
N PRO A 66 -25.42 9.28 3.32
CA PRO A 66 -24.09 8.73 3.49
C PRO A 66 -23.71 8.00 2.19
N PRO A 67 -22.48 8.18 1.68
CA PRO A 67 -22.06 7.53 0.45
C PRO A 67 -22.28 6.02 0.62
N LEU A 68 -23.12 5.43 -0.25
CA LEU A 68 -23.38 3.99 -0.25
C LEU A 68 -22.05 3.23 -0.18
N GLY A 69 -21.99 2.19 0.65
CA GLY A 69 -20.80 1.36 0.74
C GLY A 69 -20.59 0.58 -0.55
N ASP A 70 -19.35 0.27 -0.93
CA ASP A 70 -19.03 -0.53 -2.14
C ASP A 70 -19.73 -1.90 -2.17
N SER A 71 -20.11 -2.45 -1.00
CA SER A 71 -20.92 -3.68 -0.91
C SER A 71 -22.36 -3.45 -1.38
N GLU A 72 -22.94 -2.28 -1.10
CA GLU A 72 -24.27 -1.88 -1.56
C GLU A 72 -24.22 -1.43 -3.02
N LEU A 73 -23.17 -0.71 -3.43
CA LEU A 73 -22.91 -0.32 -4.83
C LEU A 73 -22.73 -1.52 -5.75
N ALA A 74 -22.00 -2.55 -5.32
CA ALA A 74 -21.84 -3.78 -6.10
C ALA A 74 -23.13 -4.62 -6.23
N ASN A 75 -24.15 -4.32 -5.43
CA ASN A 75 -25.48 -4.94 -5.50
C ASN A 75 -26.51 -4.04 -6.22
N MET A 76 -26.13 -2.83 -6.66
CA MET A 76 -27.02 -1.93 -7.39
C MET A 76 -27.17 -2.37 -8.86
N PRO A 77 -28.40 -2.37 -9.41
CA PRO A 77 -28.62 -2.64 -10.82
C PRO A 77 -27.96 -1.53 -11.66
N GLY A 78 -26.96 -1.91 -12.46
CA GLY A 78 -26.20 -0.99 -13.32
C GLY A 78 -24.73 -0.79 -12.96
N TYR A 79 -24.26 -1.30 -11.81
CA TYR A 79 -22.83 -1.32 -11.51
C TYR A 79 -22.14 -2.48 -12.27
N GLU A 80 -21.31 -2.15 -13.25
CA GLU A 80 -20.51 -3.14 -13.98
C GLU A 80 -19.50 -3.80 -13.04
N ARG A 81 -19.85 -5.00 -12.57
CA ARG A 81 -19.02 -5.80 -11.67
C ARG A 81 -17.71 -6.15 -12.36
N THR A 82 -16.58 -5.79 -11.76
CA THR A 82 -15.25 -6.17 -12.29
C THR A 82 -15.19 -7.68 -12.50
N PRO A 83 -14.80 -8.16 -13.69
CA PRO A 83 -14.68 -9.58 -13.99
C PRO A 83 -13.81 -10.31 -12.96
N GLY A 84 -14.18 -11.56 -12.64
CA GLY A 84 -13.47 -12.40 -11.68
C GLY A 84 -13.93 -12.30 -10.22
N ARG A 85 -14.87 -11.39 -9.88
CA ARG A 85 -15.46 -11.30 -8.54
C ARG A 85 -16.59 -12.33 -8.34
N VAL A 86 -16.25 -13.50 -7.82
CA VAL A 86 -17.21 -14.61 -7.57
C VAL A 86 -17.77 -14.58 -6.14
N GLY A 87 -16.97 -14.16 -5.16
CA GLY A 87 -17.32 -14.16 -3.74
C GLY A 87 -18.07 -12.91 -3.25
N PRO A 88 -18.48 -12.91 -1.97
CA PRO A 88 -19.13 -11.77 -1.33
C PRO A 88 -18.13 -10.62 -1.11
N ILE A 89 -18.63 -9.39 -1.18
CA ILE A 89 -17.87 -8.15 -0.98
C ILE A 89 -18.07 -7.70 0.47
N LYS A 90 -17.08 -7.94 1.33
CA LYS A 90 -17.15 -7.69 2.79
C LYS A 90 -16.61 -6.31 3.19
N PRO A 91 -17.17 -5.59 4.17
CA PRO A 91 -16.57 -4.34 4.64
C PRO A 91 -15.13 -4.56 5.15
N GLU A 92 -14.26 -3.60 4.89
CA GLU A 92 -12.89 -3.60 5.43
C GLU A 92 -12.83 -2.71 6.66
N ASP A 93 -12.44 -3.27 7.81
CA ASP A 93 -11.96 -2.49 8.95
C ASP A 93 -10.44 -2.58 9.05
N ARG A 94 -9.76 -1.45 8.83
CA ARG A 94 -8.30 -1.36 8.94
C ARG A 94 -7.81 -1.12 10.37
N ASN A 95 -8.74 -0.90 11.30
CA ASN A 95 -8.44 -0.61 12.70
C ASN A 95 -8.54 -1.85 13.59
N CYS A 96 -8.87 -3.03 13.03
CA CYS A 96 -8.84 -4.30 13.75
C CYS A 96 -7.39 -4.63 14.15
N ARG A 97 -7.04 -4.37 15.41
CA ARG A 97 -5.72 -4.66 15.99
C ARG A 97 -5.89 -5.57 17.19
N PRO A 98 -4.97 -6.52 17.39
CA PRO A 98 -4.94 -7.27 18.64
C PRO A 98 -4.73 -6.29 19.79
N ASN A 99 -5.58 -6.39 20.82
CA ASN A 99 -5.34 -5.72 22.08
C ASN A 99 -4.20 -6.44 22.79
N ILE A 100 -2.96 -6.22 22.32
CA ILE A 100 -1.76 -6.78 22.93
C ILE A 100 -1.49 -5.95 24.19
N GLU A 101 -2.10 -6.34 25.30
CA GLU A 101 -1.74 -5.76 26.59
C GLU A 101 -0.23 -5.92 26.82
N PRO A 102 0.47 -4.87 27.29
CA PRO A 102 1.86 -5.02 27.69
C PRO A 102 1.95 -6.11 28.77
N PHE A 103 2.61 -7.23 28.45
CA PHE A 103 2.73 -8.36 29.35
C PHE A 103 3.33 -7.90 30.69
N LYS A 104 2.48 -7.81 31.72
CA LYS A 104 2.89 -7.58 33.10
C LYS A 104 3.28 -8.93 33.68
N GLY A 105 4.52 -9.32 33.44
CA GLY A 105 5.11 -10.46 34.16
C GLY A 105 5.04 -10.26 35.68
N PRO A 106 5.28 -11.33 36.47
CA PRO A 106 5.29 -11.23 37.93
C PRO A 106 6.16 -10.03 38.38
N LYS A 107 5.66 -9.26 39.36
CA LYS A 107 6.31 -8.02 39.86
C LYS A 107 7.82 -8.23 39.97
N GLY A 108 8.59 -7.55 39.12
CA GLY A 108 10.06 -7.59 39.13
C GLY A 108 10.73 -8.37 37.99
N LYS A 109 10.01 -9.16 37.17
CA LYS A 109 10.59 -9.83 35.98
C LYS A 109 9.84 -9.43 34.71
N LYS A 110 10.47 -8.58 33.88
CA LYS A 110 10.03 -8.33 32.50
C LYS A 110 10.30 -9.59 31.66
N VAL A 111 9.37 -10.55 31.65
CA VAL A 111 9.44 -11.65 30.69
C VAL A 111 8.99 -11.08 29.35
N ARG A 112 9.91 -10.88 28.42
CA ARG A 112 9.57 -10.51 27.04
C ARG A 112 9.15 -11.78 26.33
N LYS A 113 7.93 -11.83 25.78
CA LYS A 113 7.51 -12.91 24.87
C LYS A 113 8.54 -13.09 23.76
N THR A 114 8.83 -14.33 23.42
CA THR A 114 9.74 -14.65 22.30
C THR A 114 9.13 -14.17 20.98
N ALA A 115 9.96 -14.00 19.95
CA ALA A 115 9.44 -13.60 18.63
C ALA A 115 8.46 -14.64 18.08
N TRP A 116 8.70 -15.92 18.37
CA TRP A 116 7.84 -17.04 18.02
C TRP A 116 6.46 -16.95 18.69
N GLU A 117 6.42 -16.77 20.02
CA GLU A 117 5.15 -16.63 20.76
C GLU A 117 4.30 -15.47 20.24
N LYS A 118 4.93 -14.33 19.90
CA LYS A 118 4.20 -13.19 19.33
C LYS A 118 3.64 -13.48 17.94
N ASP A 119 4.37 -14.23 17.13
CA ASP A 119 3.93 -14.61 15.79
C ASP A 119 2.76 -15.60 15.86
N GLU A 120 2.80 -16.57 16.77
CA GLU A 120 1.67 -17.48 17.01
C GLU A 120 0.43 -16.76 17.53
N GLU A 121 0.58 -15.85 18.51
CA GLU A 121 -0.53 -15.03 19.00
C GLU A 121 -1.13 -14.16 17.89
N PHE A 122 -0.29 -13.58 17.03
CA PHE A 122 -0.75 -12.81 15.88
C PHE A 122 -1.50 -13.67 14.87
N LYS A 123 -1.00 -14.88 14.57
CA LYS A 123 -1.65 -15.84 13.68
C LYS A 123 -3.02 -16.26 14.21
N GLN A 124 -3.10 -16.57 15.50
CA GLN A 124 -4.36 -16.93 16.16
C GLN A 124 -5.35 -15.75 16.12
N PHE A 125 -4.91 -14.54 16.47
CA PHE A 125 -5.75 -13.35 16.38
C PHE A 125 -6.27 -13.13 14.94
N ALA A 126 -5.39 -13.19 13.94
CA ALA A 126 -5.79 -13.00 12.55
C ALA A 126 -6.78 -14.09 12.08
N ARG A 127 -6.70 -15.31 12.61
CA ARG A 127 -7.65 -16.40 12.33
C ARG A 127 -9.01 -16.20 12.98
N GLU A 128 -9.06 -15.66 14.20
CA GLU A 128 -10.31 -15.50 14.94
C GLU A 128 -11.10 -14.25 14.51
N HIS A 129 -10.39 -13.20 14.07
CA HIS A 129 -11.01 -11.93 13.71
C HIS A 129 -11.23 -11.82 12.20
N GLU A 130 -12.47 -12.04 11.74
CA GLU A 130 -12.87 -11.91 10.33
C GLU A 130 -12.60 -10.49 9.76
N ASP A 131 -12.68 -9.47 10.61
CA ASP A 131 -12.40 -8.09 10.22
C ASP A 131 -10.91 -7.81 10.00
N HIS A 132 -10.01 -8.71 10.41
CA HIS A 132 -8.58 -8.52 10.23
C HIS A 132 -8.19 -8.57 8.74
N PRO A 133 -7.24 -7.73 8.27
CA PRO A 133 -6.86 -7.66 6.85
C PRO A 133 -6.25 -8.94 6.26
N PHE A 134 -5.73 -9.83 7.13
CA PHE A 134 -5.07 -11.08 6.71
C PHE A 134 -5.87 -12.34 7.08
N HIS A 135 -7.09 -12.18 7.60
CA HIS A 135 -7.91 -13.32 8.03
C HIS A 135 -8.12 -14.34 6.90
N GLU A 136 -8.52 -13.86 5.72
CA GLU A 136 -8.79 -14.70 4.56
C GLU A 136 -7.54 -15.46 4.08
N LEU A 137 -6.35 -14.89 4.28
CA LEU A 137 -5.08 -15.53 3.92
C LEU A 137 -4.81 -16.75 4.82
N TYR A 138 -4.98 -16.60 6.13
CA TYR A 138 -4.79 -17.71 7.07
C TYR A 138 -5.84 -18.80 6.87
N VAL A 139 -7.11 -18.43 6.66
CA VAL A 139 -8.18 -19.39 6.35
C VAL A 139 -7.89 -20.15 5.05
N CYS A 140 -7.42 -19.45 4.00
CA CYS A 140 -7.04 -20.07 2.74
C CYS A 140 -5.88 -21.07 2.94
N PHE A 141 -4.85 -20.68 3.70
CA PHE A 141 -3.71 -21.53 3.99
C PHE A 141 -4.12 -22.80 4.76
N ASP A 142 -4.91 -22.65 5.83
CA ASP A 142 -5.33 -23.75 6.71
C ASP A 142 -6.23 -24.79 6.00
N LYS A 143 -7.03 -24.36 5.02
CA LYS A 143 -7.85 -25.25 4.19
C LYS A 143 -7.03 -26.15 3.26
N GLY A 144 -5.80 -25.77 2.92
CA GLY A 144 -4.92 -26.53 2.04
C GLY A 144 -5.28 -26.44 0.54
N PRO A 145 -4.47 -27.08 -0.33
CA PRO A 145 -4.56 -26.93 -1.79
C PRO A 145 -5.82 -27.53 -2.42
N LYS A 146 -6.47 -28.47 -1.72
CA LYS A 146 -7.72 -29.12 -2.13
C LYS A 146 -8.93 -28.67 -1.29
N GLY A 147 -8.74 -27.60 -0.51
CA GLY A 147 -9.79 -27.05 0.32
C GLY A 147 -10.88 -26.33 -0.49
N SER A 148 -11.95 -25.91 0.19
CA SER A 148 -12.97 -25.07 -0.43
C SER A 148 -12.41 -23.70 -0.82
N PRO A 149 -12.91 -23.08 -1.92
CA PRO A 149 -12.51 -21.74 -2.32
C PRO A 149 -12.58 -20.75 -1.16
N THR A 150 -11.60 -19.86 -1.09
CA THR A 150 -11.57 -18.76 -0.14
C THR A 150 -11.50 -17.47 -0.92
N TYR A 151 -12.30 -16.49 -0.51
CA TYR A 151 -12.41 -15.22 -1.22
C TYR A 151 -11.80 -14.12 -0.38
N ASP A 152 -11.11 -13.18 -1.02
CA ASP A 152 -10.68 -11.95 -0.37
C ASP A 152 -11.88 -11.05 -0.06
N LYS A 153 -11.64 -9.96 0.69
CA LYS A 153 -12.68 -8.98 1.01
C LYS A 153 -13.28 -8.34 -0.24
N SER A 154 -12.56 -8.34 -1.35
CA SER A 154 -13.01 -7.84 -2.66
C SER A 154 -13.84 -8.86 -3.45
N GLY A 155 -14.04 -10.07 -2.93
CA GLY A 155 -14.81 -11.13 -3.57
C GLY A 155 -14.07 -11.89 -4.66
N PHE A 156 -12.74 -11.82 -4.74
CA PHE A 156 -11.93 -12.62 -5.64
C PHE A 156 -11.45 -13.90 -4.96
N GLU A 157 -11.43 -15.01 -5.69
CA GLU A 157 -10.87 -16.27 -5.19
C GLU A 157 -9.36 -16.12 -5.01
N LEU A 158 -8.85 -16.53 -3.84
CA LEU A 158 -7.43 -16.57 -3.54
C LEU A 158 -6.77 -17.79 -4.17
N ASP A 159 -5.56 -17.63 -4.68
CA ASP A 159 -4.71 -18.75 -5.10
C ASP A 159 -3.95 -19.31 -3.89
N TRP A 160 -4.26 -20.55 -3.52
CA TRP A 160 -3.60 -21.23 -2.42
C TRP A 160 -2.08 -21.26 -2.58
N ASN A 161 -1.55 -21.45 -3.79
CA ASN A 161 -0.10 -21.51 -3.99
C ASN A 161 0.56 -20.15 -3.71
N ALA A 162 -0.07 -19.06 -4.17
CA ALA A 162 0.41 -17.71 -3.91
C ALA A 162 0.34 -17.37 -2.41
N VAL A 163 -0.74 -17.77 -1.73
CA VAL A 163 -0.91 -17.61 -0.28
C VAL A 163 0.11 -18.45 0.51
N ALA A 164 0.33 -19.70 0.11
CA ALA A 164 1.31 -20.57 0.74
C ALA A 164 2.72 -19.98 0.63
N HIS A 165 3.11 -19.51 -0.56
CA HIS A 165 4.40 -18.85 -0.74
C HIS A 165 4.51 -17.55 0.08
N TRP A 166 3.41 -16.81 0.26
CA TRP A 166 3.38 -15.63 1.12
C TRP A 166 3.55 -15.97 2.61
N MET A 167 3.05 -17.12 3.06
CA MET A 167 3.17 -17.60 4.44
C MET A 167 4.55 -18.20 4.76
N GLU A 168 5.36 -18.52 3.75
CA GLU A 168 6.68 -19.10 3.94
C GLU A 168 7.64 -18.10 4.63
N PRO A 169 8.38 -18.52 5.67
CA PRO A 169 9.42 -17.69 6.27
C PRO A 169 10.48 -17.32 5.24
N GLN A 170 10.53 -16.05 4.84
CA GLN A 170 11.57 -15.55 3.94
C GLN A 170 12.78 -15.09 4.76
N THR A 171 13.96 -15.62 4.43
CA THR A 171 15.21 -15.11 5.00
C THR A 171 15.40 -13.67 4.56
N TYR A 172 15.56 -12.76 5.52
CA TYR A 172 15.76 -11.35 5.21
C TYR A 172 17.12 -11.12 4.53
N ASN A 173 17.09 -10.69 3.27
CA ASN A 173 18.28 -10.28 2.54
C ASN A 173 18.01 -8.96 1.82
N LYS A 174 18.48 -7.86 2.44
CA LYS A 174 18.25 -6.49 1.95
C LYS A 174 18.68 -6.29 0.50
N ALA A 175 19.85 -6.80 0.11
CA ALA A 175 20.38 -6.62 -1.24
C ALA A 175 19.60 -7.40 -2.31
N LYS A 176 19.08 -8.59 -1.96
CA LYS A 176 18.18 -9.36 -2.84
C LYS A 176 16.84 -8.62 -2.99
N ILE A 177 16.28 -8.14 -1.89
CA ILE A 177 15.00 -7.40 -1.86
C ILE A 177 15.10 -6.13 -2.70
N MET A 178 16.13 -5.30 -2.51
CA MET A 178 16.33 -4.05 -3.26
C MET A 178 16.43 -4.32 -4.77
N ARG A 179 17.28 -5.26 -5.19
CA ARG A 179 17.40 -5.61 -6.62
C ARG A 179 16.10 -6.17 -7.21
N GLY A 180 15.32 -6.90 -6.43
CA GLY A 180 14.01 -7.39 -6.86
C GLY A 180 13.00 -6.25 -7.03
N MET A 181 12.99 -5.31 -6.09
CA MET A 181 12.15 -4.12 -6.15
C MET A 181 12.50 -3.23 -7.34
N ASP A 182 13.79 -2.95 -7.57
CA ASP A 182 14.24 -2.12 -8.70
C ASP A 182 13.78 -2.72 -10.03
N ARG A 183 14.02 -4.02 -10.25
CA ARG A 183 13.55 -4.72 -11.46
C ARG A 183 12.03 -4.68 -11.63
N ALA A 184 11.28 -4.82 -10.54
CA ALA A 184 9.82 -4.80 -10.58
C ALA A 184 9.30 -3.39 -10.90
N VAL A 185 9.95 -2.35 -10.36
CA VAL A 185 9.64 -0.95 -10.68
C VAL A 185 9.94 -0.65 -12.13
N ASP A 186 11.13 -1.00 -12.62
CA ASP A 186 11.54 -0.78 -14.02
C ASP A 186 10.55 -1.45 -14.99
N LYS A 187 10.23 -2.73 -14.74
CA LYS A 187 9.24 -3.45 -15.54
C LYS A 187 7.86 -2.76 -15.51
N ALA A 188 7.40 -2.35 -14.32
CA ALA A 188 6.10 -1.68 -14.19
C ALA A 188 6.06 -0.32 -14.91
N GLN A 189 7.18 0.41 -14.94
CA GLN A 189 7.30 1.67 -15.68
C GLN A 189 7.28 1.43 -17.20
N GLU A 190 8.01 0.43 -17.69
CA GLU A 190 7.99 0.04 -19.11
C GLU A 190 6.61 -0.42 -19.57
N ASP A 191 5.96 -1.27 -18.77
CA ASP A 191 4.63 -1.76 -19.05
C ASP A 191 3.61 -0.61 -19.06
N ALA A 192 3.72 0.35 -18.13
CA ALA A 192 2.86 1.53 -18.10
C ALA A 192 3.02 2.40 -19.38
N LYS A 193 4.26 2.59 -19.87
CA LYS A 193 4.51 3.29 -21.15
C LYS A 193 3.83 2.59 -22.32
N LYS A 194 3.99 1.26 -22.42
CA LYS A 194 3.39 0.45 -23.49
C LYS A 194 1.87 0.47 -23.43
N MET A 195 1.29 0.31 -22.23
CA MET A 195 -0.16 0.39 -22.03
C MET A 195 -0.70 1.77 -22.43
N ALA A 196 -0.06 2.85 -21.99
CA ALA A 196 -0.49 4.20 -22.33
C ALA A 196 -0.43 4.47 -23.85
N ALA A 197 0.61 4.02 -24.54
CA ALA A 197 0.76 4.19 -25.98
C ALA A 197 -0.36 3.50 -26.79
N ILE A 198 -0.88 2.38 -26.28
CA ILE A 198 -1.96 1.63 -26.93
C ILE A 198 -3.34 2.23 -26.57
N PHE A 199 -3.53 2.55 -25.29
CA PHE A 199 -4.82 2.92 -24.71
C PHE A 199 -5.30 4.31 -25.13
N PHE A 200 -4.39 5.28 -25.24
CA PHE A 200 -4.72 6.65 -25.61
C PHE A 200 -4.60 6.92 -27.11
N GLU A 201 -5.34 7.92 -27.59
CA GLU A 201 -5.10 8.49 -28.91
C GLU A 201 -3.68 9.10 -29.01
N LYS A 202 -3.12 9.14 -30.22
CA LYS A 202 -1.72 9.55 -30.44
C LYS A 202 -1.51 10.99 -29.97
N GLY A 203 -0.66 11.18 -28.95
CA GLY A 203 -0.36 12.50 -28.35
C GLY A 203 -1.28 12.89 -27.18
N GLU A 204 -2.29 12.08 -26.89
CA GLU A 204 -3.24 12.34 -25.80
C GLU A 204 -2.90 11.62 -24.49
N ALA A 205 -1.92 10.71 -24.53
CA ALA A 205 -1.40 10.07 -23.33
C ALA A 205 -0.85 11.10 -22.33
N PRO A 206 -0.91 10.80 -21.01
CA PRO A 206 -0.29 11.63 -19.98
C PRO A 206 1.21 11.81 -20.22
N GLU A 207 1.76 12.97 -19.84
CA GLU A 207 3.18 13.32 -20.06
C GLU A 207 4.14 12.36 -19.34
N ARG A 208 3.72 11.80 -18.20
CA ARG A 208 4.48 10.82 -17.40
C ARG A 208 3.61 9.61 -17.06
N PRO A 209 3.39 8.69 -18.02
CA PRO A 209 2.48 7.56 -17.82
C PRO A 209 2.98 6.59 -16.75
N GLU A 210 4.28 6.55 -16.45
CA GLU A 210 4.88 5.65 -15.47
C GLU A 210 4.46 5.98 -14.03
N PHE A 211 4.29 7.27 -13.77
CA PHE A 211 3.92 7.83 -12.47
C PHE A 211 2.43 8.14 -12.35
N SER A 212 1.65 7.87 -13.40
CA SER A 212 0.22 8.13 -13.37
C SER A 212 -0.50 7.12 -12.48
N ASN A 213 -1.25 7.63 -11.51
CA ASN A 213 -2.21 6.84 -10.73
C ASN A 213 -3.36 6.30 -11.60
N GLY A 214 -3.55 6.87 -12.81
CA GLY A 214 -4.56 6.47 -13.80
C GLY A 214 -4.37 5.05 -14.35
N LYS A 215 -3.17 4.47 -14.28
CA LYS A 215 -2.88 3.15 -14.89
C LYS A 215 -3.80 2.02 -14.44
N ASN A 216 -4.22 2.04 -13.18
CA ASN A 216 -5.10 1.03 -12.62
C ASN A 216 -6.52 1.14 -13.19
N TYR A 217 -6.95 2.35 -13.53
CA TYR A 217 -8.24 2.62 -14.17
C TYR A 217 -8.23 2.25 -15.65
N TRP A 218 -7.10 2.41 -16.34
CA TRP A 218 -6.94 1.89 -17.71
C TRP A 218 -7.09 0.37 -17.73
N LYS A 219 -6.45 -0.31 -16.77
CA LYS A 219 -6.60 -1.76 -16.58
C LYS A 219 -8.04 -2.16 -16.26
N ASP A 220 -8.77 -1.39 -15.46
CA ASP A 220 -10.19 -1.66 -15.16
C ASP A 220 -11.10 -1.51 -16.38
N ARG A 221 -10.89 -0.50 -17.22
CA ARG A 221 -11.61 -0.40 -18.50
C ARG A 221 -11.32 -1.60 -19.40
N VAL A 222 -10.04 -1.92 -19.62
CA VAL A 222 -9.64 -3.06 -20.46
C VAL A 222 -10.14 -4.39 -19.89
N SER A 223 -10.13 -4.55 -18.57
CA SER A 223 -10.68 -5.69 -17.85
C SER A 223 -12.16 -5.90 -18.19
N LYS A 224 -12.97 -4.85 -18.10
CA LYS A 224 -14.40 -4.88 -18.41
C LYS A 224 -14.66 -5.16 -19.89
N ASP A 225 -13.97 -4.45 -20.78
CA ASP A 225 -14.12 -4.58 -22.23
C ASP A 225 -13.75 -5.98 -22.76
N LEU A 226 -12.73 -6.62 -22.17
CA LEU A 226 -12.28 -7.96 -22.54
C LEU A 226 -12.87 -9.08 -21.68
N ASN A 227 -13.62 -8.74 -20.62
CA ASN A 227 -14.10 -9.66 -19.59
C ASN A 227 -12.97 -10.51 -18.95
N VAL A 228 -11.82 -9.90 -18.70
CA VAL A 228 -10.64 -10.53 -18.08
C VAL A 228 -10.49 -10.02 -16.66
N PRO A 229 -10.15 -10.85 -15.64
CA PRO A 229 -9.95 -10.37 -14.28
C PRO A 229 -8.91 -9.26 -14.18
N TRP A 230 -9.25 -8.18 -13.48
CA TRP A 230 -8.46 -6.95 -13.43
C TRP A 230 -6.98 -7.16 -13.05
N HIS A 231 -6.69 -8.04 -12.08
CA HIS A 231 -5.33 -8.33 -11.62
C HIS A 231 -4.48 -9.10 -12.63
N ARG A 232 -5.10 -9.73 -13.64
CA ARG A 232 -4.42 -10.46 -14.73
C ARG A 232 -4.23 -9.61 -15.99
N VAL A 233 -4.68 -8.35 -15.99
CA VAL A 233 -4.53 -7.47 -17.16
C VAL A 233 -3.06 -7.06 -17.32
N GLU A 234 -2.47 -7.57 -18.40
CA GLU A 234 -1.11 -7.30 -18.87
C GLU A 234 -1.08 -6.54 -20.21
N VAL A 235 0.11 -6.15 -20.67
CA VAL A 235 0.30 -5.38 -21.93
C VAL A 235 -0.29 -6.13 -23.15
N GLU A 236 -0.24 -7.46 -23.18
CA GLU A 236 -0.81 -8.24 -24.28
C GLU A 236 -2.32 -8.05 -24.41
N HIS A 237 -3.03 -7.94 -23.29
CA HIS A 237 -4.46 -7.67 -23.28
C HIS A 237 -4.78 -6.29 -23.86
N PHE A 238 -3.92 -5.28 -23.65
CA PHE A 238 -4.08 -3.98 -24.31
C PHE A 238 -3.94 -4.10 -25.83
N LYS A 239 -3.03 -4.93 -26.34
CA LYS A 239 -2.91 -5.17 -27.79
C LYS A 239 -4.14 -5.89 -28.34
N GLU A 240 -4.69 -6.85 -27.61
CA GLU A 240 -5.95 -7.51 -27.99
C GLU A 240 -7.13 -6.55 -27.99
N TRP A 241 -7.19 -5.67 -27.00
CA TRP A 241 -8.18 -4.60 -26.90
C TRP A 241 -8.12 -3.65 -28.10
N GLU A 242 -6.92 -3.22 -28.50
CA GLU A 242 -6.74 -2.40 -29.70
C GLU A 242 -7.15 -3.16 -30.98
N LYS A 243 -6.79 -4.44 -31.11
CA LYS A 243 -7.18 -5.28 -32.26
C LYS A 243 -8.70 -5.45 -32.39
N LYS A 244 -9.43 -5.50 -31.27
CA LYS A 244 -10.89 -5.54 -31.25
C LYS A 244 -11.55 -4.21 -31.62
N GLY A 245 -10.76 -3.14 -31.78
CA GLY A 245 -11.25 -1.85 -32.25
C GLY A 245 -12.00 -1.05 -31.18
N PHE A 246 -11.75 -1.31 -29.89
CA PHE A 246 -12.33 -0.51 -28.82
C PHE A 246 -11.87 0.95 -28.91
N LYS A 247 -12.74 1.87 -28.49
CA LYS A 247 -12.48 3.31 -28.56
C LYS A 247 -11.35 3.69 -27.61
N LYS A 248 -10.31 4.32 -28.15
CA LYS A 248 -9.18 4.86 -27.39
C LYS A 248 -9.61 5.98 -26.44
N ALA A 249 -8.90 6.11 -25.33
CA ALA A 249 -9.13 7.15 -24.35
C ALA A 249 -8.55 8.49 -24.81
N ARG A 250 -9.21 9.56 -24.40
CA ARG A 250 -8.75 10.93 -24.65
C ARG A 250 -8.03 11.55 -23.48
N ARG A 251 -7.30 12.63 -23.74
CA ARG A 251 -6.64 13.41 -22.67
C ARG A 251 -7.69 13.91 -21.68
N GLY A 252 -7.39 13.81 -20.39
CA GLY A 252 -8.28 14.25 -19.31
C GLY A 252 -9.32 13.22 -18.85
N GLU A 253 -9.65 12.19 -19.64
CA GLU A 253 -10.66 11.18 -19.25
C GLU A 253 -10.27 10.36 -18.02
N TYR A 254 -8.96 10.22 -17.76
CA TYR A 254 -8.40 9.41 -16.67
C TYR A 254 -7.47 10.22 -15.75
N GLU A 255 -7.71 11.54 -15.64
CA GLU A 255 -6.93 12.43 -14.77
C GLU A 255 -7.60 12.65 -13.40
N ASN A 256 -8.93 12.69 -13.36
CA ASN A 256 -9.70 12.97 -12.14
C ASN A 256 -10.65 11.80 -11.83
N PHE A 257 -10.63 11.34 -10.58
CA PHE A 257 -11.49 10.27 -10.08
C PHE A 257 -12.23 10.74 -8.83
N SER A 258 -13.48 10.32 -8.69
CA SER A 258 -14.25 10.55 -7.47
C SER A 258 -13.67 9.77 -6.28
N GLU A 259 -14.05 10.15 -5.07
CA GLU A 259 -13.65 9.43 -3.85
C GLU A 259 -14.15 7.97 -3.84
N GLN A 260 -15.35 7.73 -4.38
CA GLN A 260 -15.93 6.39 -4.49
C GLN A 260 -15.15 5.51 -5.47
N GLU A 261 -14.78 6.04 -6.65
CA GLU A 261 -13.95 5.32 -7.61
C GLU A 261 -12.57 5.03 -7.03
N SER A 262 -11.99 5.99 -6.31
CA SER A 262 -10.70 5.82 -5.63
C SER A 262 -10.76 4.74 -4.55
N LYS A 263 -11.86 4.66 -3.80
CA LYS A 263 -12.08 3.60 -2.80
C LYS A 263 -12.26 2.24 -3.45
N GLY A 264 -13.08 2.14 -4.49
CA GLY A 264 -13.28 0.92 -5.27
C GLY A 264 -11.97 0.42 -5.91
N MET A 265 -11.15 1.33 -6.42
CA MET A 265 -9.83 1.01 -6.99
C MET A 265 -8.84 0.54 -5.92
N THR A 266 -8.81 1.20 -4.75
CA THR A 266 -7.98 0.77 -3.62
C THR A 266 -8.30 -0.66 -3.22
N ARG A 267 -9.58 -1.01 -3.24
CA ARG A 267 -10.06 -2.35 -2.94
C ARG A 267 -9.67 -3.39 -4.00
N LEU A 268 -9.68 -3.00 -5.28
CA LEU A 268 -9.12 -3.83 -6.36
C LEU A 268 -7.62 -4.08 -6.18
N LEU A 269 -6.87 -3.08 -5.72
CA LEU A 269 -5.41 -3.20 -5.53
C LEU A 269 -5.03 -4.16 -4.40
N ILE A 270 -5.75 -4.14 -3.28
CA ILE A 270 -5.41 -4.91 -2.08
C ILE A 270 -5.56 -6.41 -2.36
N GLY A 271 -4.50 -7.17 -2.07
CA GLY A 271 -4.50 -8.63 -2.24
C GLY A 271 -4.43 -9.09 -3.70
N ALA A 272 -4.29 -8.18 -4.68
CA ALA A 272 -4.34 -8.53 -6.10
C ALA A 272 -3.33 -9.61 -6.52
N SER A 273 -2.14 -9.62 -5.92
CA SER A 273 -1.08 -10.62 -6.19
C SER A 273 -1.36 -12.01 -5.62
N LEU A 274 -2.37 -12.15 -4.76
CA LEU A 274 -2.73 -13.40 -4.08
C LEU A 274 -4.01 -14.02 -4.66
N ARG A 275 -4.60 -13.37 -5.66
CA ARG A 275 -5.80 -13.84 -6.35
C ARG A 275 -5.45 -14.83 -7.43
N LYS A 276 -6.39 -15.73 -7.72
CA LYS A 276 -6.32 -16.68 -8.82
C LYS A 276 -6.30 -15.96 -10.15
#